data_AF-A0A0A1UDD2-F1
#
_entry.id   AF-A0A0A1UDD2-F1
#
_cell.length_a   1.000
_cell.length_b   1.000
_cell.length_c   1.000
_cell.angle_alpha   90.00
_cell.angle_beta   90.00
_cell.angle_gamma   90.00
#
_symmetry.space_group_name_H-M   'P 1'
#
loop_
_entity.id
_entity.type
_entity.pdbx_description
1 polymer ?
#
loop_
_entity_poly.entity_id
_entity_poly.type
_entity_poly.pdbx_seq_one_letter_code
_entity_poly.pdbx_strand_id
1 'polypeptide(L)'
;MRTSAIKFLSTPNKAVFEKVFYRIIVWFNVDFETVDKNKCRNFEFYNIIYTQTDCEKFGNNIPSSVTSIGEYCFFNCNSLSSVTIQSNVTSIAIGCFCGCSSLTSITIPFSVISIGDQCFSLCKSLSSITIPSSVTYIGKGCFHKCDSLSNVTIPLSIITIPGMCFRGCNNLSSIIIPSSVNHIGNNCFSECQNLTCIAIPSSVTFIDEGCFYKCCRLNIVTISFGVKSIGDKFFFKCGSLRSVILPSSVTSIGNFCFYKCGALKSITLPSSVTSIGDSCFIYCINLSSVTIPSNVELIGNQCFKECKSLSNVNLPSYVKSIGDECFSKCNKLSSVKIPKYIKTIGKCCFNECYNLSNVTIPCSVTLIGNKCFPLKTTIHISY
;
A
#
# COMPACT_ATOMS: atom_id res chain seq x y z
N MET A 1 25.11 -20.72 49.30
CA MET A 1 23.70 -20.60 48.87
C MET A 1 22.94 -19.79 49.93
N ARG A 2 22.67 -18.50 49.70
CA ARG A 2 21.77 -17.70 50.53
C ARG A 2 20.54 -17.36 49.68
N THR A 3 19.48 -18.13 49.83
CA THR A 3 18.16 -17.80 49.27
C THR A 3 17.59 -16.64 50.07
N SER A 4 17.56 -15.45 49.48
CA SER A 4 17.01 -14.23 50.10
C SER A 4 15.48 -14.28 50.02
N ALA A 5 14.83 -14.85 51.04
CA ALA A 5 13.37 -14.87 51.13
C ALA A 5 12.83 -13.48 51.49
N ILE A 6 11.77 -13.04 50.80
CA ILE A 6 11.07 -11.78 51.11
C ILE A 6 10.23 -12.00 52.37
N LYS A 7 10.50 -11.19 53.41
CA LYS A 7 9.77 -11.20 54.68
C LYS A 7 8.80 -10.01 54.75
N PHE A 8 7.51 -10.27 54.92
CA PHE A 8 6.53 -9.25 55.27
C PHE A 8 6.25 -9.33 56.78
N LEU A 9 6.55 -8.26 57.51
CA LEU A 9 6.27 -8.14 58.94
C LEU A 9 4.97 -7.36 59.14
N SER A 10 4.02 -7.93 59.89
CA SER A 10 2.88 -7.21 60.47
C SER A 10 2.85 -7.40 61.99
N THR A 11 2.40 -6.35 62.68
CA THR A 11 2.41 -6.03 64.12
C THR A 11 2.32 -7.17 65.16
N PRO A 12 2.89 -6.97 66.38
CA PRO A 12 3.19 -8.04 67.33
C PRO A 12 2.01 -8.38 68.25
N ASN A 13 1.43 -9.60 68.12
CA ASN A 13 0.85 -10.41 69.22
C ASN A 13 0.06 -11.68 68.78
N LYS A 14 0.46 -12.33 67.68
CA LYS A 14 0.07 -13.73 67.40
C LYS A 14 1.32 -14.47 66.96
N ALA A 15 1.47 -15.75 67.28
CA ALA A 15 2.54 -16.58 66.75
C ALA A 15 2.53 -16.48 65.21
N VAL A 16 3.45 -15.68 64.65
CA VAL A 16 3.55 -15.41 63.22
C VAL A 16 4.37 -16.54 62.62
N PHE A 17 3.73 -17.44 61.89
CA PHE A 17 4.46 -18.31 60.99
C PHE A 17 5.11 -17.43 59.91
N GLU A 18 6.44 -17.28 59.94
CA GLU A 18 7.18 -16.64 58.86
C GLU A 18 6.89 -17.40 57.56
N LYS A 19 6.14 -16.78 56.64
CA LYS A 19 5.93 -17.34 55.31
C LYS A 19 7.16 -17.08 54.47
N VAL A 20 8.04 -18.08 54.42
CA VAL A 20 9.15 -18.13 53.47
C VAL A 20 8.58 -18.56 52.12
N PHE A 21 8.54 -17.63 51.16
CA PHE A 21 8.26 -18.01 49.78
C PHE A 21 9.52 -18.66 49.19
N TYR A 22 9.41 -19.89 48.71
CA TYR A 22 10.53 -20.57 48.06
C TYR A 22 10.69 -20.15 46.59
N ARG A 23 9.59 -19.76 45.96
CA ARG A 23 9.52 -19.31 44.57
C ARG A 23 8.34 -18.36 44.42
N ILE A 24 8.54 -17.24 43.73
CA ILE A 24 7.50 -16.29 43.34
C ILE A 24 7.50 -16.24 41.82
N ILE A 25 6.39 -16.65 41.22
CA ILE A 25 6.25 -16.69 39.76
C ILE A 25 5.53 -15.42 39.30
N VAL A 26 6.15 -14.69 38.39
CA VAL A 26 5.65 -13.44 37.84
C VAL A 26 5.24 -13.65 36.38
N TRP A 27 3.93 -13.59 36.16
CA TRP A 27 3.31 -13.81 34.85
C TRP A 27 2.92 -12.52 34.11
N PHE A 28 2.96 -11.36 34.76
CA PHE A 28 2.74 -10.09 34.07
C PHE A 28 4.03 -9.60 33.40
N ASN A 29 3.89 -8.64 32.48
CA ASN A 29 5.03 -8.07 31.76
C ASN A 29 5.94 -7.28 32.70
N VAL A 30 7.25 -7.54 32.63
CA VAL A 30 8.27 -6.88 33.44
C VAL A 30 9.44 -6.45 32.54
N ASP A 31 9.94 -5.23 32.72
CA ASP A 31 11.15 -4.76 32.04
C ASP A 31 12.40 -5.53 32.48
N PHE A 32 13.42 -5.56 31.61
CA PHE A 32 14.63 -6.34 31.92
C PHE A 32 15.41 -5.76 33.11
N GLU A 33 15.43 -4.44 33.30
CA GLU A 33 16.06 -3.81 34.46
C GLU A 33 15.50 -4.35 35.79
N THR A 34 14.19 -4.55 35.90
CA THR A 34 13.53 -5.11 37.08
C THR A 34 13.95 -6.56 37.29
N VAL A 35 14.10 -7.33 36.23
CA VAL A 35 14.64 -8.71 36.31
C VAL A 35 16.08 -8.70 36.81
N ASP A 36 16.94 -7.85 36.23
CA ASP A 36 18.36 -7.74 36.63
C ASP A 36 18.51 -7.31 38.11
N LYS A 37 17.67 -6.38 38.58
CA LYS A 37 17.60 -5.97 40.00
C LYS A 37 17.17 -7.09 40.95
N ASN A 38 16.43 -8.09 40.46
CA ASN A 38 15.87 -9.18 41.27
C ASN A 38 16.51 -10.55 41.00
N LYS A 39 17.58 -10.64 40.21
CA LYS A 39 18.22 -11.92 39.82
C LYS A 39 18.73 -12.80 40.97
N CYS A 40 19.04 -12.20 42.12
CA CYS A 40 19.50 -12.91 43.32
C CYS A 40 18.38 -13.27 44.30
N ARG A 41 17.11 -13.06 43.91
CA ARG A 41 15.93 -13.35 44.73
C ARG A 41 15.21 -14.58 44.20
N ASN A 42 14.23 -15.06 44.95
CA ASN A 42 13.38 -16.21 44.64
C ASN A 42 12.31 -15.92 43.56
N PHE A 43 12.54 -14.97 42.66
CA PHE A 43 11.60 -14.63 41.59
C PHE A 43 11.92 -15.41 40.32
N GLU A 44 10.87 -15.80 39.60
CA GLU A 44 10.95 -16.25 38.23
C GLU A 44 9.99 -15.43 37.36
N PHE A 45 10.53 -14.83 36.31
CA PHE A 45 9.80 -13.96 35.40
C PHE A 45 9.62 -14.68 34.06
N TYR A 46 8.39 -14.75 33.57
CA TYR A 46 8.07 -15.44 32.32
C TYR A 46 7.87 -14.47 31.14
N ASN A 47 7.45 -13.23 31.42
CA ASN A 47 7.18 -12.21 30.40
C ASN A 47 8.13 -11.02 30.56
N ILE A 48 9.32 -11.15 29.99
CA ILE A 48 10.40 -10.18 30.12
C ILE A 48 10.49 -9.34 28.84
N ILE A 49 10.27 -8.04 28.97
CA ILE A 49 10.31 -7.08 27.86
C ILE A 49 11.65 -6.34 27.89
N TYR A 50 12.36 -6.29 26.76
CA TYR A 50 13.48 -5.38 26.59
C TYR A 50 12.97 -4.04 26.07
N THR A 51 12.95 -3.03 26.94
CA THR A 51 12.38 -1.71 26.66
C THR A 51 13.41 -0.75 26.05
N GLN A 52 12.97 0.43 25.63
CA GLN A 52 13.89 1.50 25.21
C GLN A 52 14.85 1.90 26.35
N THR A 53 14.33 2.05 27.57
CA THR A 53 15.16 2.34 28.75
C THR A 53 16.19 1.25 29.01
N ASP A 54 15.82 -0.02 28.81
CA ASP A 54 16.78 -1.13 28.90
C ASP A 54 17.86 -1.02 27.83
N CYS A 55 17.50 -0.70 26.58
CA CYS A 55 18.46 -0.49 25.50
C CYS A 55 19.43 0.67 25.80
N GLU A 56 18.93 1.78 26.34
CA GLU A 56 19.77 2.92 26.74
C GLU A 56 20.77 2.56 27.85
N LYS A 57 20.38 1.65 28.75
CA LYS A 57 21.19 1.25 29.91
C LYS A 57 22.14 0.08 29.65
N PHE A 58 21.67 -0.95 28.94
CA PHE A 58 22.38 -2.21 28.71
C PHE A 58 22.89 -2.36 27.27
N GLY A 59 22.54 -1.42 26.38
CA GLY A 59 23.00 -1.38 24.99
C GLY A 59 22.21 -2.31 24.07
N ASN A 60 22.85 -2.69 22.96
CA ASN A 60 22.19 -3.42 21.87
C ASN A 60 22.15 -4.95 22.05
N ASN A 61 22.77 -5.46 23.11
CA ASN A 61 22.88 -6.89 23.38
C ASN A 61 21.66 -7.38 24.16
N ILE A 62 20.62 -7.79 23.45
CA ILE A 62 19.38 -8.30 24.05
C ILE A 62 19.67 -9.56 24.89
N PRO A 63 19.39 -9.57 26.20
CA PRO A 63 19.63 -10.72 27.08
C PRO A 63 18.78 -11.95 26.71
N SER A 64 19.31 -13.16 26.90
CA SER A 64 18.64 -14.42 26.51
C SER A 64 17.34 -14.73 27.27
N SER A 65 17.14 -14.11 28.44
CA SER A 65 15.91 -14.23 29.21
C SER A 65 14.75 -13.40 28.63
N VAL A 66 15.02 -12.46 27.73
CA VAL A 66 13.99 -11.60 27.12
C VAL A 66 13.06 -12.43 26.23
N THR A 67 11.76 -12.21 26.38
CA THR A 67 10.70 -12.89 25.62
C THR A 67 9.96 -11.99 24.63
N SER A 68 10.13 -10.66 24.72
CA SER A 68 9.64 -9.69 23.73
C SER A 68 10.48 -8.42 23.70
N ILE A 69 10.47 -7.72 22.57
CA ILE A 69 11.14 -6.41 22.43
C ILE A 69 10.07 -5.31 22.43
N GLY A 70 10.23 -4.36 23.34
CA GLY A 70 9.26 -3.30 23.61
C GLY A 70 9.14 -2.27 22.50
N GLU A 71 8.10 -1.43 22.62
CA GLU A 71 7.82 -0.36 21.67
C GLU A 71 9.02 0.59 21.57
N TYR A 72 9.38 0.98 20.35
CA TYR A 72 10.44 1.95 20.08
C TYR A 72 11.81 1.62 20.71
N CYS A 73 12.07 0.35 21.06
CA CYS A 73 13.25 -0.07 21.82
C CYS A 73 14.59 0.40 21.20
N PHE A 74 14.70 0.37 19.87
CA PHE A 74 15.86 0.85 19.10
C PHE A 74 15.50 2.04 18.21
N PHE A 75 14.52 2.86 18.59
CA PHE A 75 14.07 3.99 17.77
C PHE A 75 15.21 4.98 17.48
N ASN A 76 15.40 5.30 16.20
CA ASN A 76 16.46 6.19 15.70
C ASN A 76 17.88 5.79 16.14
N CYS A 77 18.15 4.50 16.39
CA CYS A 77 19.50 4.00 16.63
C CYS A 77 20.33 4.02 15.34
N ASN A 78 20.74 5.21 14.90
CA ASN A 78 21.43 5.44 13.63
C ASN A 78 22.80 4.77 13.53
N SER A 79 23.42 4.36 14.64
CA SER A 79 24.68 3.62 14.65
C SER A 79 24.49 2.09 14.62
N LEU A 80 23.26 1.59 14.78
CA LEU A 80 22.98 0.16 14.84
C LEU A 80 23.10 -0.45 13.43
N SER A 81 24.21 -1.12 13.15
CA SER A 81 24.43 -1.83 11.89
C SER A 81 23.88 -3.27 11.88
N SER A 82 23.83 -3.90 13.07
CA SER A 82 23.32 -5.25 13.28
C SER A 82 22.82 -5.43 14.70
N VAL A 83 21.85 -6.32 14.87
CA VAL A 83 21.31 -6.73 16.18
C VAL A 83 20.98 -8.23 16.14
N THR A 84 21.25 -8.91 17.24
CA THR A 84 20.87 -10.32 17.41
C THR A 84 19.60 -10.40 18.25
N ILE A 85 18.50 -10.84 17.65
CA ILE A 85 17.27 -11.15 18.36
C ILE A 85 17.36 -12.57 18.92
N GLN A 86 17.14 -12.72 20.22
CA GLN A 86 17.27 -14.00 20.93
C GLN A 86 16.14 -14.97 20.57
N SER A 87 16.42 -16.28 20.62
CA SER A 87 15.49 -17.36 20.24
C SER A 87 14.26 -17.50 21.14
N ASN A 88 14.21 -16.79 22.27
CA ASN A 88 13.06 -16.77 23.18
C ASN A 88 12.10 -15.62 22.88
N VAL A 89 12.49 -14.69 21.99
CA VAL A 89 11.67 -13.53 21.62
C VAL A 89 10.52 -13.99 20.74
N THR A 90 9.29 -13.75 21.18
CA THR A 90 8.07 -14.14 20.47
C THR A 90 7.39 -12.99 19.73
N SER A 91 7.73 -11.75 20.04
CA SER A 91 7.18 -10.56 19.38
C SER A 91 8.18 -9.40 19.35
N ILE A 92 8.07 -8.60 18.28
CA ILE A 92 8.82 -7.35 18.10
C ILE A 92 7.79 -6.23 17.98
N ALA A 93 7.76 -5.31 18.92
CA ALA A 93 6.68 -4.33 19.02
C ALA A 93 6.77 -3.16 17.99
N ILE A 94 5.78 -2.27 18.06
CA ILE A 94 5.66 -1.08 17.21
C ILE A 94 6.93 -0.24 17.24
N GLY A 95 7.37 0.19 16.05
CA GLY A 95 8.47 1.13 15.87
C GLY A 95 9.83 0.66 16.42
N CYS A 96 9.98 -0.62 16.77
CA CYS A 96 11.14 -1.14 17.49
C CYS A 96 12.48 -0.76 16.85
N PHE A 97 12.62 -0.85 15.53
CA PHE A 97 13.81 -0.46 14.78
C PHE A 97 13.56 0.75 13.86
N CYS A 98 12.48 1.51 14.11
CA CYS A 98 12.14 2.63 13.25
C CYS A 98 13.25 3.68 13.29
N GLY A 99 13.77 4.06 12.12
CA GLY A 99 14.85 5.02 11.99
C GLY A 99 16.25 4.45 12.23
N CYS A 100 16.44 3.14 12.39
CA CYS A 100 17.76 2.50 12.41
C CYS A 100 18.43 2.57 11.02
N SER A 101 18.85 3.76 10.61
CA SER A 101 19.23 4.06 9.23
C SER A 101 20.49 3.32 8.75
N SER A 102 21.35 2.86 9.65
CA SER A 102 22.55 2.05 9.34
C SER A 102 22.33 0.54 9.41
N LEU A 103 21.14 0.06 9.81
CA LEU A 103 20.86 -1.37 9.94
C LEU A 103 20.84 -2.01 8.55
N THR A 104 21.85 -2.82 8.23
CA THR A 104 21.98 -3.45 6.90
C THR A 104 21.27 -4.79 6.81
N SER A 105 21.20 -5.51 7.93
CA SER A 105 20.59 -6.84 8.02
C SER A 105 20.10 -7.12 9.43
N ILE A 106 19.04 -7.91 9.54
CA ILE A 106 18.54 -8.43 10.81
C ILE A 106 18.09 -9.88 10.62
N THR A 107 18.41 -10.74 11.58
CA THR A 107 17.91 -12.11 11.63
C THR A 107 16.76 -12.17 12.62
N ILE A 108 15.57 -12.53 12.13
CA ILE A 108 14.39 -12.74 12.97
C ILE A 108 14.32 -14.24 13.30
N PRO A 109 14.28 -14.65 14.58
CA PRO A 109 14.21 -16.07 14.95
C PRO A 109 12.81 -16.66 14.72
N PHE A 110 12.74 -17.97 14.53
CA PHE A 110 11.49 -18.74 14.34
C PHE A 110 10.52 -18.71 15.53
N SER A 111 10.95 -18.20 16.68
CA SER A 111 10.08 -17.96 17.82
C SER A 111 9.15 -16.76 17.62
N VAL A 112 9.51 -15.82 16.74
CA VAL A 112 8.74 -14.60 16.52
C VAL A 112 7.46 -14.92 15.76
N ILE A 113 6.34 -14.49 16.34
CA ILE A 113 4.98 -14.65 15.82
C ILE A 113 4.46 -13.35 15.21
N SER A 114 4.87 -12.19 15.73
CA SER A 114 4.38 -10.89 15.27
C SER A 114 5.47 -9.82 15.18
N ILE A 115 5.36 -8.99 14.15
CA ILE A 115 6.18 -7.81 13.91
C ILE A 115 5.26 -6.59 13.88
N GLY A 116 5.48 -5.64 14.78
CA GLY A 116 4.60 -4.51 15.00
C GLY A 116 4.61 -3.45 13.88
N ASP A 117 3.71 -2.49 14.01
CA ASP A 117 3.58 -1.37 13.08
C ASP A 117 4.89 -0.58 12.99
N GLN A 118 5.25 -0.13 11.79
CA GLN A 118 6.44 0.67 11.53
C GLN A 118 7.76 0.08 12.05
N CYS A 119 7.81 -1.22 12.36
CA CYS A 119 8.94 -1.84 13.08
C CYS A 119 10.30 -1.55 12.44
N PHE A 120 10.40 -1.62 11.11
CA PHE A 120 11.62 -1.30 10.34
C PHE A 120 11.46 -0.04 9.47
N SER A 121 10.49 0.83 9.77
CA SER A 121 10.29 2.05 9.01
C SER A 121 11.57 2.90 9.05
N LEU A 122 11.95 3.53 7.93
CA LEU A 122 13.16 4.35 7.78
C LEU A 122 14.49 3.61 8.04
N CYS A 123 14.51 2.27 8.03
CA CYS A 123 15.75 1.47 7.97
C CYS A 123 16.38 1.55 6.58
N LYS A 124 16.92 2.74 6.22
CA LYS A 124 17.34 3.07 4.86
C LYS A 124 18.42 2.16 4.29
N SER A 125 19.27 1.57 5.12
CA SER A 125 20.35 0.66 4.69
C SER A 125 19.95 -0.82 4.66
N LEU A 126 18.74 -1.19 5.11
CA LEU A 126 18.30 -2.58 5.17
C LEU A 126 18.13 -3.12 3.75
N SER A 127 19.08 -3.94 3.28
CA SER A 127 19.11 -4.39 1.88
C SER A 127 18.26 -5.62 1.62
N SER A 128 18.10 -6.46 2.64
CA SER A 128 17.33 -7.70 2.59
C SER A 128 16.82 -8.09 3.96
N ILE A 129 15.65 -8.73 4.01
CA ILE A 129 15.11 -9.35 5.22
C ILE A 129 14.37 -10.65 4.88
N THR A 130 14.60 -11.68 5.68
CA THR A 130 13.83 -12.92 5.63
C THR A 130 12.88 -12.95 6.82
N ILE A 131 11.57 -13.01 6.54
CA ILE A 131 10.55 -13.10 7.58
C ILE A 131 10.25 -14.59 7.81
N PRO A 132 10.47 -15.15 9.01
CA PRO A 132 10.27 -16.56 9.29
C PRO A 132 8.82 -17.01 9.08
N SER A 133 8.63 -18.30 8.75
CA SER A 133 7.30 -18.90 8.56
C SER A 133 6.43 -18.95 9.81
N SER A 134 7.00 -18.68 10.98
CA SER A 134 6.29 -18.54 12.25
C SER A 134 5.53 -17.21 12.37
N VAL A 135 5.93 -16.18 11.60
CA VAL A 135 5.34 -14.86 11.67
C VAL A 135 3.96 -14.87 11.01
N THR A 136 2.92 -14.62 11.79
CA THR A 136 1.52 -14.57 11.32
C THR A 136 1.01 -13.14 11.15
N TYR A 137 1.72 -12.15 11.70
CA TYR A 137 1.35 -10.74 11.63
C TYR A 137 2.54 -9.83 11.30
N ILE A 138 2.36 -8.97 10.30
CA ILE A 138 3.24 -7.83 9.98
C ILE A 138 2.40 -6.57 10.12
N GLY A 139 2.92 -5.57 10.83
CA GLY A 139 2.23 -4.32 11.10
C GLY A 139 2.26 -3.30 9.97
N LYS A 140 1.36 -2.30 10.06
CA LYS A 140 1.24 -1.22 9.07
C LYS A 140 2.55 -0.45 8.93
N GLY A 141 2.98 -0.20 7.68
CA GLY A 141 4.21 0.55 7.41
C GLY A 141 5.51 -0.12 7.88
N CYS A 142 5.50 -1.43 8.15
CA CYS A 142 6.64 -2.15 8.72
C CYS A 142 7.97 -1.87 8.02
N PHE A 143 7.99 -1.80 6.68
CA PHE A 143 9.19 -1.50 5.88
C PHE A 143 9.08 -0.15 5.14
N HIS A 144 8.30 0.80 5.67
CA HIS A 144 8.15 2.12 5.05
C HIS A 144 9.51 2.81 4.88
N LYS A 145 9.85 3.27 3.68
CA LYS A 145 11.12 3.94 3.35
C LYS A 145 12.38 3.14 3.73
N CYS A 146 12.33 1.81 3.62
CA CYS A 146 13.54 0.99 3.54
C CYS A 146 14.14 1.13 2.14
N ASP A 147 14.78 2.28 1.87
CA ASP A 147 15.24 2.67 0.53
C ASP A 147 16.13 1.62 -0.15
N SER A 148 16.98 0.93 0.62
CA SER A 148 17.89 -0.10 0.12
C SER A 148 17.27 -1.48 -0.04
N LEU A 149 16.04 -1.71 0.45
CA LEU A 149 15.42 -3.03 0.46
C LEU A 149 15.16 -3.50 -0.98
N SER A 150 15.92 -4.50 -1.41
CA SER A 150 15.87 -5.04 -2.77
C SER A 150 15.28 -6.44 -2.83
N ASN A 151 15.31 -7.17 -1.71
CA ASN A 151 14.77 -8.52 -1.60
C ASN A 151 14.05 -8.70 -0.26
N VAL A 152 12.81 -9.18 -0.32
CA VAL A 152 12.00 -9.57 0.84
C VAL A 152 11.21 -10.82 0.49
N THR A 153 11.21 -11.78 1.40
CA THR A 153 10.36 -12.97 1.30
C THR A 153 9.23 -12.86 2.32
N ILE A 154 7.99 -12.82 1.83
CA ILE A 154 6.78 -12.85 2.67
C ILE A 154 6.37 -14.32 2.86
N PRO A 155 6.22 -14.82 4.11
CA PRO A 155 5.91 -16.22 4.35
C PRO A 155 4.43 -16.54 4.08
N LEU A 156 4.14 -17.82 3.82
CA LEU A 156 2.78 -18.34 3.55
C LEU A 156 1.83 -18.23 4.76
N SER A 157 2.34 -17.93 5.95
CA SER A 157 1.55 -17.64 7.15
C SER A 157 0.86 -16.27 7.10
N ILE A 158 1.28 -15.37 6.21
CA ILE A 158 0.71 -14.02 6.08
C ILE A 158 -0.54 -14.05 5.21
N ILE A 159 -1.64 -13.52 5.77
CA ILE A 159 -2.95 -13.41 5.10
C ILE A 159 -3.18 -12.00 4.55
N THR A 160 -2.63 -10.98 5.22
CA THR A 160 -2.79 -9.57 4.83
C THR A 160 -1.44 -8.90 4.76
N ILE A 161 -1.17 -8.19 3.66
CA ILE A 161 -0.06 -7.24 3.59
C ILE A 161 -0.63 -5.87 3.94
N PRO A 162 -0.27 -5.27 5.09
CA PRO A 162 -0.94 -4.10 5.60
C PRO A 162 -0.60 -2.84 4.80
N GLY A 163 -1.37 -1.76 5.05
CA GLY A 163 -1.16 -0.47 4.41
C GLY A 163 0.26 0.07 4.60
N MET A 164 0.79 0.73 3.57
CA MET A 164 2.12 1.33 3.53
C MET A 164 3.30 0.39 3.80
N CYS A 165 3.09 -0.93 3.87
CA CYS A 165 4.10 -1.90 4.33
C CYS A 165 5.45 -1.74 3.62
N PHE A 166 5.45 -1.57 2.30
CA PHE A 166 6.65 -1.38 1.48
C PHE A 166 6.70 0.01 0.83
N ARG A 167 5.95 0.99 1.37
CA ARG A 167 5.88 2.32 0.76
C ARG A 167 7.25 2.97 0.77
N GLY A 168 7.78 3.35 -0.39
CA GLY A 168 9.07 4.00 -0.53
C GLY A 168 10.26 3.04 -0.47
N CYS A 169 10.06 1.73 -0.62
CA CYS A 169 11.17 0.80 -0.85
C CYS A 169 11.76 1.00 -2.25
N ASN A 170 12.56 2.05 -2.41
CA ASN A 170 12.97 2.56 -3.71
C ASN A 170 13.82 1.57 -4.53
N ASN A 171 14.58 0.68 -3.89
CA ASN A 171 15.37 -0.37 -4.57
C ASN A 171 14.62 -1.69 -4.81
N LEU A 172 13.37 -1.82 -4.36
CA LEU A 172 12.59 -3.03 -4.58
C LEU A 172 12.20 -3.13 -6.05
N SER A 173 12.83 -4.05 -6.78
CA SER A 173 12.63 -4.22 -8.23
C SER A 173 11.54 -5.23 -8.58
N SER A 174 11.31 -6.19 -7.70
CA SER A 174 10.27 -7.22 -7.79
C SER A 174 9.87 -7.67 -6.39
N ILE A 175 8.67 -8.20 -6.25
CA ILE A 175 8.20 -8.86 -5.02
C ILE A 175 7.24 -9.98 -5.38
N ILE A 176 7.36 -11.11 -4.68
CA ILE A 176 6.44 -12.23 -4.80
C ILE A 176 5.38 -12.09 -3.71
N ILE A 177 4.12 -12.02 -4.12
CA ILE A 177 2.98 -12.06 -3.20
C ILE A 177 2.58 -13.53 -3.00
N PRO A 178 2.64 -14.06 -1.77
CA PRO A 178 2.30 -15.46 -1.53
C PRO A 178 0.81 -15.73 -1.75
N SER A 179 0.47 -16.95 -2.15
CA SER A 179 -0.92 -17.38 -2.42
C SER A 179 -1.82 -17.43 -1.19
N SER A 180 -1.25 -17.26 0.01
CA SER A 180 -2.00 -17.10 1.26
C SER A 180 -2.62 -15.70 1.42
N VAL A 181 -2.10 -14.70 0.71
CA VAL A 181 -2.55 -13.31 0.86
C VAL A 181 -3.88 -13.11 0.16
N ASN A 182 -4.85 -12.56 0.90
CA ASN A 182 -6.17 -12.19 0.40
C ASN A 182 -6.42 -10.68 0.38
N HIS A 183 -5.61 -9.88 1.09
CA HIS A 183 -5.76 -8.42 1.19
C HIS A 183 -4.40 -7.71 1.12
N ILE A 184 -4.32 -6.69 0.26
CA ILE A 184 -3.21 -5.74 0.18
C ILE A 184 -3.72 -4.34 0.57
N GLY A 185 -3.17 -3.79 1.65
CA GLY A 185 -3.60 -2.52 2.23
C GLY A 185 -3.16 -1.28 1.45
N ASN A 186 -3.70 -0.13 1.85
CA ASN A 186 -3.58 1.11 1.10
C ASN A 186 -2.12 1.57 0.95
N ASN A 187 -1.77 2.06 -0.24
CA ASN A 187 -0.42 2.55 -0.54
C ASN A 187 0.72 1.53 -0.27
N CYS A 188 0.44 0.23 -0.25
CA CYS A 188 1.41 -0.80 0.13
C CYS A 188 2.74 -0.71 -0.64
N PHE A 189 2.69 -0.52 -1.96
CA PHE A 189 3.87 -0.38 -2.83
C PHE A 189 4.04 1.05 -3.36
N SER A 190 3.40 2.02 -2.73
CA SER A 190 3.48 3.43 -3.14
C SER A 190 4.94 3.90 -3.08
N GLU A 191 5.38 4.63 -4.09
CA GLU A 191 6.74 5.17 -4.21
C GLU A 191 7.83 4.09 -4.31
N CYS A 192 7.51 2.83 -4.64
CA CYS A 192 8.51 1.82 -5.03
C CYS A 192 9.06 2.14 -6.44
N GLN A 193 9.99 3.10 -6.53
CA GLN A 193 10.39 3.69 -7.81
C GLN A 193 11.10 2.73 -8.77
N ASN A 194 11.77 1.69 -8.27
CA ASN A 194 12.41 0.66 -9.10
C ASN A 194 11.56 -0.59 -9.37
N LEU A 195 10.35 -0.70 -8.83
CA LEU A 195 9.49 -1.85 -9.08
C LEU A 195 9.11 -1.89 -10.57
N THR A 196 9.58 -2.91 -11.29
CA THR A 196 9.38 -3.01 -12.75
C THR A 196 8.17 -3.82 -13.13
N CYS A 197 7.84 -4.83 -12.34
CA CYS A 197 6.70 -5.71 -12.54
C CYS A 197 6.19 -6.25 -11.20
N ILE A 198 4.92 -6.62 -11.19
CA ILE A 198 4.30 -7.34 -10.07
C ILE A 198 3.14 -8.20 -10.60
N ALA A 199 3.05 -9.41 -10.06
CA ALA A 199 1.93 -10.31 -10.29
C ALA A 199 1.09 -10.38 -9.02
N ILE A 200 -0.18 -10.01 -9.12
CA ILE A 200 -1.15 -10.17 -8.04
C ILE A 200 -1.82 -11.53 -8.19
N PRO A 201 -1.67 -12.47 -7.24
CA PRO A 201 -2.24 -13.81 -7.34
C PRO A 201 -3.77 -13.77 -7.18
N SER A 202 -4.45 -14.81 -7.67
CA SER A 202 -5.92 -14.93 -7.61
C SER A 202 -6.48 -15.07 -6.19
N SER A 203 -5.62 -15.34 -5.20
CA SER A 203 -6.00 -15.33 -3.78
C SER A 203 -6.36 -13.93 -3.29
N VAL A 204 -5.81 -12.87 -3.91
CA VAL A 204 -6.05 -11.49 -3.52
C VAL A 204 -7.44 -11.05 -4.01
N THR A 205 -8.35 -10.86 -3.06
CA THR A 205 -9.72 -10.41 -3.34
C THR A 205 -9.92 -8.93 -3.07
N PHE A 206 -9.02 -8.31 -2.30
CA PHE A 206 -9.11 -6.90 -1.93
C PHE A 206 -7.75 -6.19 -2.03
N ILE A 207 -7.74 -5.04 -2.71
CA ILE A 207 -6.58 -4.14 -2.79
C ILE A 207 -7.08 -2.73 -2.57
N ASP A 208 -6.57 -2.08 -1.55
CA ASP A 208 -6.96 -0.70 -1.21
C ASP A 208 -6.35 0.32 -2.20
N GLU A 209 -6.80 1.57 -2.07
CA GLU A 209 -6.37 2.70 -2.88
C GLU A 209 -4.84 2.96 -2.88
N GLY A 210 -4.37 3.56 -3.97
CA GLY A 210 -3.00 4.05 -4.10
C GLY A 210 -1.90 3.00 -4.06
N CYS A 211 -2.23 1.71 -4.20
CA CYS A 211 -1.29 0.60 -4.02
C CYS A 211 0.02 0.76 -4.80
N PHE A 212 -0.02 1.25 -6.04
CA PHE A 212 1.15 1.53 -6.90
C PHE A 212 1.37 3.01 -7.18
N TYR A 213 0.89 3.91 -6.32
CA TYR A 213 1.10 5.35 -6.45
C TYR A 213 2.59 5.69 -6.64
N LYS A 214 2.95 6.42 -7.69
CA LYS A 214 4.33 6.79 -8.07
C LYS A 214 5.31 5.62 -8.24
N CYS A 215 4.85 4.44 -8.67
CA CYS A 215 5.76 3.38 -9.13
C CYS A 215 6.29 3.70 -10.55
N CYS A 216 7.25 4.63 -10.63
CA CYS A 216 7.65 5.27 -11.88
C CYS A 216 8.22 4.31 -12.94
N ARG A 217 8.81 3.18 -12.55
CA ARG A 217 9.38 2.16 -13.45
C ARG A 217 8.47 0.96 -13.70
N LEU A 218 7.29 0.92 -13.09
CA LEU A 218 6.33 -0.17 -13.24
C LEU A 218 5.84 -0.19 -14.69
N ASN A 219 6.16 -1.26 -15.41
CA ASN A 219 5.91 -1.37 -16.85
C ASN A 219 4.71 -2.26 -17.16
N ILE A 220 4.62 -3.38 -16.43
CA ILE A 220 3.62 -4.44 -16.63
C ILE A 220 3.03 -4.79 -15.26
N VAL A 221 1.71 -4.87 -15.21
CA VAL A 221 0.97 -5.33 -14.03
C VAL A 221 -0.08 -6.33 -14.48
N THR A 222 -0.07 -7.50 -13.83
CA THR A 222 -1.11 -8.52 -14.00
C THR A 222 -1.90 -8.61 -12.71
N ILE A 223 -3.20 -8.28 -12.79
CA ILE A 223 -4.12 -8.42 -11.67
C ILE A 223 -5.01 -9.63 -11.93
N SER A 224 -4.88 -10.68 -11.11
CA SER A 224 -5.65 -11.92 -11.27
C SER A 224 -7.12 -11.75 -10.85
N PHE A 225 -7.94 -12.73 -11.27
CA PHE A 225 -9.36 -12.83 -10.93
C PHE A 225 -9.56 -12.81 -9.41
N GLY A 226 -10.44 -11.92 -8.92
CA GLY A 226 -10.72 -11.75 -7.49
C GLY A 226 -10.90 -10.28 -7.10
N VAL A 227 -10.13 -9.38 -7.72
CA VAL A 227 -10.21 -7.93 -7.46
C VAL A 227 -11.47 -7.34 -8.09
N LYS A 228 -12.34 -6.76 -7.26
CA LYS A 228 -13.64 -6.18 -7.68
C LYS A 228 -13.55 -4.73 -8.15
N SER A 229 -12.57 -3.97 -7.69
CA SER A 229 -12.41 -2.56 -8.04
C SER A 229 -10.94 -2.18 -8.12
N ILE A 230 -10.63 -1.21 -8.96
CA ILE A 230 -9.32 -0.54 -8.97
C ILE A 230 -9.52 0.82 -8.33
N GLY A 231 -9.11 0.97 -7.07
CA GLY A 231 -9.38 2.15 -6.25
C GLY A 231 -8.72 3.45 -6.74
N ASP A 232 -8.96 4.53 -6.00
CA ASP A 232 -8.41 5.84 -6.33
C ASP A 232 -6.88 5.82 -6.37
N LYS A 233 -6.31 6.57 -7.32
CA LYS A 233 -4.86 6.79 -7.49
C LYS A 233 -4.02 5.51 -7.63
N PHE A 234 -4.63 4.37 -7.98
CA PHE A 234 -3.98 3.06 -7.97
C PHE A 234 -2.66 3.01 -8.74
N PHE A 235 -2.61 3.59 -9.94
CA PHE A 235 -1.42 3.74 -10.79
C PHE A 235 -1.00 5.20 -10.98
N PHE A 236 -1.35 6.08 -10.05
CA PHE A 236 -1.07 7.53 -10.16
C PHE A 236 0.43 7.77 -10.38
N LYS A 237 0.79 8.49 -11.44
CA LYS A 237 2.19 8.76 -11.85
C LYS A 237 3.04 7.51 -12.09
N CYS A 238 2.46 6.39 -12.52
CA CYS A 238 3.21 5.25 -13.08
C CYS A 238 3.70 5.57 -14.51
N GLY A 239 4.70 6.44 -14.63
CA GLY A 239 5.13 7.01 -15.92
C GLY A 239 5.57 5.99 -16.96
N SER A 240 6.10 4.83 -16.54
CA SER A 240 6.57 3.75 -17.42
C SER A 240 5.53 2.69 -17.74
N LEU A 241 4.30 2.81 -17.24
CA LEU A 241 3.26 1.79 -17.39
C LEU A 241 2.83 1.68 -18.85
N ARG A 242 3.14 0.55 -19.49
CA ARG A 242 2.85 0.31 -20.91
C ARG A 242 1.62 -0.56 -21.12
N SER A 243 1.42 -1.52 -20.23
CA SER A 243 0.34 -2.51 -20.33
C SER A 243 -0.21 -2.83 -18.95
N VAL A 244 -1.53 -2.93 -18.86
CA VAL A 244 -2.27 -3.31 -17.66
C VAL A 244 -3.34 -4.30 -18.06
N ILE A 245 -3.29 -5.49 -17.48
CA ILE A 245 -4.31 -6.52 -17.66
C ILE A 245 -5.21 -6.47 -16.43
N LEU A 246 -6.42 -5.96 -16.62
CA LEU A 246 -7.46 -5.89 -15.59
C LEU A 246 -8.36 -7.13 -15.65
N PRO A 247 -8.73 -7.75 -14.52
CA PRO A 247 -9.57 -8.94 -14.52
C PRO A 247 -11.04 -8.59 -14.84
N SER A 248 -11.77 -9.56 -15.38
CA SER A 248 -13.20 -9.43 -15.71
C SER A 248 -14.12 -9.22 -14.49
N SER A 249 -13.58 -9.30 -13.28
CA SER A 249 -14.28 -9.01 -12.03
C SER A 249 -14.33 -7.51 -11.68
N VAL A 250 -13.55 -6.66 -12.35
CA VAL A 250 -13.49 -5.22 -12.03
C VAL A 250 -14.77 -4.51 -12.48
N THR A 251 -15.51 -3.90 -11.56
CA THR A 251 -16.75 -3.17 -11.85
C THR A 251 -16.58 -1.65 -11.89
N SER A 252 -15.51 -1.10 -11.31
CA SER A 252 -15.25 0.34 -11.27
C SER A 252 -13.76 0.67 -11.33
N ILE A 253 -13.46 1.82 -11.93
CA ILE A 253 -12.12 2.43 -11.98
C ILE A 253 -12.16 3.76 -11.23
N GLY A 254 -11.38 3.89 -10.16
CA GLY A 254 -11.37 5.05 -9.27
C GLY A 254 -10.79 6.33 -9.86
N ASN A 255 -10.90 7.41 -9.08
CA ASN A 255 -10.42 8.73 -9.46
C ASN A 255 -8.89 8.74 -9.58
N PHE A 256 -8.37 9.48 -10.57
CA PHE A 256 -6.94 9.63 -10.81
C PHE A 256 -6.17 8.32 -11.01
N CYS A 257 -6.86 7.20 -11.31
CA CYS A 257 -6.26 5.86 -11.31
C CYS A 257 -5.01 5.76 -12.20
N PHE A 258 -5.06 6.28 -13.43
CA PHE A 258 -3.95 6.30 -14.40
C PHE A 258 -3.37 7.71 -14.62
N TYR A 259 -3.56 8.65 -13.68
CA TYR A 259 -3.04 10.02 -13.78
C TYR A 259 -1.55 10.02 -14.17
N LYS A 260 -1.16 10.72 -15.24
CA LYS A 260 0.24 10.78 -15.74
C LYS A 260 0.88 9.40 -16.02
N CYS A 261 0.12 8.40 -16.46
CA CYS A 261 0.67 7.18 -17.06
C CYS A 261 1.16 7.44 -18.50
N GLY A 262 2.24 8.22 -18.62
CA GLY A 262 2.71 8.78 -19.89
C GLY A 262 3.13 7.75 -20.93
N ALA A 263 3.51 6.54 -20.55
CA ALA A 263 3.89 5.46 -21.48
C ALA A 263 2.70 4.59 -21.96
N LEU A 264 1.50 4.76 -21.38
CA LEU A 264 0.33 3.94 -21.71
C LEU A 264 -0.16 4.32 -23.11
N LYS A 265 -0.10 3.37 -24.06
CA LYS A 265 -0.54 3.59 -25.45
C LYS A 265 -2.00 3.23 -25.69
N SER A 266 -2.46 2.17 -25.04
CA SER A 266 -3.82 1.67 -25.15
C SER A 266 -4.23 0.97 -23.87
N ILE A 267 -5.53 0.97 -23.58
CA ILE A 267 -6.10 0.19 -22.49
C ILE A 267 -7.45 -0.38 -22.92
N THR A 268 -7.68 -1.64 -22.56
CA THR A 268 -8.96 -2.32 -22.69
C THR A 268 -9.55 -2.47 -21.30
N LEU A 269 -10.67 -1.80 -21.04
CA LEU A 269 -11.37 -1.95 -19.77
C LEU A 269 -12.28 -3.19 -19.82
N PRO A 270 -12.41 -3.95 -18.72
CA PRO A 270 -13.28 -5.12 -18.66
C PRO A 270 -14.76 -4.81 -18.92
N SER A 271 -15.50 -5.73 -19.56
CA SER A 271 -16.93 -5.55 -19.89
C SER A 271 -17.84 -5.30 -18.67
N SER A 272 -17.40 -5.71 -17.48
CA SER A 272 -18.06 -5.52 -16.19
C SER A 272 -17.98 -4.09 -15.66
N VAL A 273 -17.13 -3.22 -16.21
CA VAL A 273 -16.95 -1.86 -15.73
C VAL A 273 -18.20 -1.02 -16.03
N THR A 274 -18.77 -0.39 -15.00
CA THR A 274 -19.95 0.48 -15.10
C THR A 274 -19.63 1.97 -14.91
N SER A 275 -18.49 2.30 -14.31
CA SER A 275 -18.08 3.68 -14.05
C SER A 275 -16.57 3.90 -14.17
N ILE A 276 -16.20 5.08 -14.69
CA ILE A 276 -14.82 5.57 -14.77
C ILE A 276 -14.74 6.90 -14.02
N GLY A 277 -13.94 6.94 -12.96
CA GLY A 277 -13.80 8.08 -12.06
C GLY A 277 -13.18 9.32 -12.69
N ASP A 278 -13.19 10.40 -11.92
CA ASP A 278 -12.70 11.71 -12.33
C ASP A 278 -11.17 11.68 -12.54
N SER A 279 -10.70 12.40 -13.56
CA SER A 279 -9.29 12.56 -13.89
C SER A 279 -8.52 11.25 -14.09
N CYS A 280 -9.23 10.15 -14.42
CA CYS A 280 -8.66 8.81 -14.45
C CYS A 280 -7.43 8.68 -15.36
N PHE A 281 -7.48 9.22 -16.58
CA PHE A 281 -6.40 9.16 -17.57
C PHE A 281 -5.75 10.51 -17.88
N ILE A 282 -5.95 11.54 -17.05
CA ILE A 282 -5.39 12.86 -17.34
C ILE A 282 -3.86 12.78 -17.51
N TYR A 283 -3.33 13.48 -18.53
CA TYR A 283 -1.92 13.46 -18.93
C TYR A 283 -1.37 12.07 -19.34
N CYS A 284 -2.23 11.14 -19.77
CA CYS A 284 -1.77 9.95 -20.52
C CYS A 284 -1.40 10.36 -21.96
N ILE A 285 -0.30 11.10 -22.10
CA ILE A 285 0.05 11.81 -23.34
C ILE A 285 0.24 10.92 -24.57
N ASN A 286 0.58 9.64 -24.38
CA ASN A 286 0.75 8.65 -25.46
C ASN A 286 -0.47 7.74 -25.66
N LEU A 287 -1.55 7.92 -24.89
CA LEU A 287 -2.76 7.11 -25.00
C LEU A 287 -3.45 7.45 -26.32
N SER A 288 -3.36 6.55 -27.30
CA SER A 288 -3.88 6.73 -28.65
C SER A 288 -5.27 6.13 -28.85
N SER A 289 -5.63 5.13 -28.04
CA SER A 289 -6.93 4.45 -28.13
C SER A 289 -7.37 3.92 -26.77
N VAL A 290 -8.68 3.97 -26.51
CA VAL A 290 -9.31 3.42 -25.31
C VAL A 290 -10.55 2.66 -25.72
N THR A 291 -10.66 1.41 -25.29
CA THR A 291 -11.88 0.61 -25.47
C THR A 291 -12.73 0.75 -24.20
N ILE A 292 -13.75 1.60 -24.27
CA ILE A 292 -14.73 1.80 -23.20
C ILE A 292 -15.85 0.75 -23.35
N PRO A 293 -16.17 -0.04 -22.31
CA PRO A 293 -17.12 -1.14 -22.40
C PRO A 293 -18.56 -0.63 -22.45
N SER A 294 -19.45 -1.44 -23.05
CA SER A 294 -20.85 -1.06 -23.33
C SER A 294 -21.66 -0.69 -22.08
N ASN A 295 -21.28 -1.22 -20.92
CA ASN A 295 -22.00 -1.05 -19.65
C ASN A 295 -21.61 0.23 -18.89
N VAL A 296 -20.68 1.04 -19.40
CA VAL A 296 -20.29 2.30 -18.75
C VAL A 296 -21.42 3.32 -18.87
N GLU A 297 -21.95 3.75 -17.71
CA GLU A 297 -23.00 4.75 -17.65
C GLU A 297 -22.45 6.18 -17.47
N LEU A 298 -21.30 6.31 -16.81
CA LEU A 298 -20.69 7.57 -16.39
C LEU A 298 -19.20 7.61 -16.75
N ILE A 299 -18.80 8.68 -17.44
CA ILE A 299 -17.40 9.04 -17.65
C ILE A 299 -17.12 10.34 -16.89
N GLY A 300 -16.25 10.26 -15.87
CA GLY A 300 -15.97 11.36 -14.96
C GLY A 300 -15.35 12.63 -15.57
N ASN A 301 -15.30 13.68 -14.77
CA ASN A 301 -14.71 14.97 -15.12
C ASN A 301 -13.22 14.81 -15.44
N GLN A 302 -12.72 15.51 -16.45
CA GLN A 302 -11.31 15.52 -16.87
C GLN A 302 -10.72 14.13 -17.17
N CYS A 303 -11.56 13.11 -17.38
CA CYS A 303 -11.13 11.71 -17.45
C CYS A 303 -10.02 11.47 -18.47
N PHE A 304 -10.09 12.05 -19.66
CA PHE A 304 -9.09 11.96 -20.73
C PHE A 304 -8.41 13.31 -21.02
N LYS A 305 -8.43 14.26 -20.09
CA LYS A 305 -7.83 15.59 -20.31
C LYS A 305 -6.33 15.48 -20.60
N GLU A 306 -5.82 16.23 -21.57
CA GLU A 306 -4.41 16.21 -22.01
C GLU A 306 -3.94 14.84 -22.53
N CYS A 307 -4.84 13.94 -22.95
CA CYS A 307 -4.51 12.75 -23.74
C CYS A 307 -4.15 13.15 -25.18
N LYS A 308 -3.00 13.81 -25.36
CA LYS A 308 -2.60 14.47 -26.61
C LYS A 308 -2.51 13.55 -27.82
N SER A 309 -2.30 12.25 -27.61
CA SER A 309 -2.23 11.25 -28.69
C SER A 309 -3.56 10.61 -29.04
N LEU A 310 -4.63 10.84 -28.25
CA LEU A 310 -5.93 10.22 -28.47
C LEU A 310 -6.53 10.76 -29.77
N SER A 311 -6.69 9.87 -30.75
CA SER A 311 -7.14 10.24 -32.10
C SER A 311 -8.58 9.81 -32.38
N ASN A 312 -9.03 8.74 -31.72
CA ASN A 312 -10.40 8.26 -31.79
C ASN A 312 -10.84 7.76 -30.41
N VAL A 313 -12.11 8.00 -30.09
CA VAL A 313 -12.78 7.44 -28.92
C VAL A 313 -14.12 6.86 -29.33
N ASN A 314 -14.34 5.59 -29.02
CA ASN A 314 -15.63 4.93 -29.21
C ASN A 314 -16.40 5.01 -27.89
N LEU A 315 -17.35 5.94 -27.83
CA LEU A 315 -18.22 6.10 -26.67
C LEU A 315 -19.36 5.07 -26.72
N PRO A 316 -19.64 4.34 -25.62
CA PRO A 316 -20.67 3.31 -25.61
C PRO A 316 -22.08 3.91 -25.65
N SER A 317 -23.05 3.14 -26.17
CA SER A 317 -24.43 3.60 -26.39
C SER A 317 -25.17 4.00 -25.12
N TYR A 318 -24.82 3.41 -23.98
CA TYR A 318 -25.49 3.59 -22.69
C TYR A 318 -24.93 4.73 -21.83
N VAL A 319 -23.91 5.46 -22.30
CA VAL A 319 -23.37 6.62 -21.57
C VAL A 319 -24.46 7.67 -21.41
N LYS A 320 -24.82 7.99 -20.17
CA LYS A 320 -25.86 8.99 -19.84
C LYS A 320 -25.29 10.40 -19.85
N SER A 321 -24.03 10.56 -19.45
CA SER A 321 -23.36 11.85 -19.36
C SER A 321 -21.84 11.72 -19.58
N ILE A 322 -21.25 12.79 -20.12
CA ILE A 322 -19.80 13.00 -20.18
C ILE A 322 -19.44 14.19 -19.30
N GLY A 323 -18.51 14.01 -18.37
CA GLY A 323 -18.11 15.03 -17.40
C GLY A 323 -17.43 16.27 -17.99
N ASP A 324 -17.25 17.28 -17.16
CA ASP A 324 -16.58 18.53 -17.51
C ASP A 324 -15.13 18.28 -17.92
N GLU A 325 -14.68 18.96 -18.98
CA GLU A 325 -13.31 18.88 -19.51
C GLU A 325 -12.84 17.45 -19.87
N CYS A 326 -13.76 16.49 -20.04
CA CYS A 326 -13.45 15.06 -20.17
C CYS A 326 -12.40 14.76 -21.24
N PHE A 327 -12.51 15.36 -22.43
CA PHE A 327 -11.58 15.22 -23.55
C PHE A 327 -10.81 16.52 -23.83
N SER A 328 -10.73 17.44 -22.87
CA SER A 328 -10.07 18.74 -23.05
C SER A 328 -8.60 18.55 -23.43
N LYS A 329 -8.13 19.26 -24.47
CA LYS A 329 -6.77 19.17 -25.02
C LYS A 329 -6.37 17.79 -25.55
N CYS A 330 -7.33 17.02 -26.05
CA CYS A 330 -7.08 15.85 -26.88
C CYS A 330 -6.74 16.29 -28.32
N ASN A 331 -5.55 16.86 -28.51
CA ASN A 331 -5.20 17.60 -29.73
C ASN A 331 -5.28 16.77 -31.03
N LYS A 332 -5.13 15.44 -30.97
CA LYS A 332 -5.24 14.55 -32.13
C LYS A 332 -6.66 14.05 -32.41
N LEU A 333 -7.63 14.30 -31.52
CA LEU A 333 -8.99 13.82 -31.69
C LEU A 333 -9.65 14.56 -32.85
N SER A 334 -9.87 13.86 -33.96
CA SER A 334 -10.44 14.44 -35.19
C SER A 334 -11.93 14.17 -35.37
N SER A 335 -12.44 13.10 -34.74
CA SER A 335 -13.85 12.74 -34.79
C SER A 335 -14.30 12.10 -33.48
N VAL A 336 -15.52 12.38 -33.06
CA VAL A 336 -16.19 11.69 -31.96
C VAL A 336 -17.62 11.38 -32.35
N LYS A 337 -18.03 10.12 -32.17
CA LYS A 337 -19.44 9.71 -32.32
C LYS A 337 -20.11 9.86 -30.96
N ILE A 338 -21.02 10.82 -30.84
CA ILE A 338 -21.77 11.04 -29.62
C ILE A 338 -22.88 9.97 -29.49
N PRO A 339 -22.98 9.24 -28.36
CA PRO A 339 -23.95 8.16 -28.18
C PRO A 339 -25.41 8.60 -28.26
N LYS A 340 -26.27 7.77 -28.88
CA LYS A 340 -27.70 8.03 -29.13
C LYS A 340 -28.51 8.42 -27.89
N TYR A 341 -28.16 7.92 -26.71
CA TYR A 341 -28.95 8.10 -25.48
C TYR A 341 -28.35 9.09 -24.48
N ILE A 342 -27.27 9.77 -24.84
CA ILE A 342 -26.62 10.73 -23.94
C ILE A 342 -27.55 11.92 -23.65
N LYS A 343 -27.53 12.40 -22.41
CA LYS A 343 -28.35 13.55 -21.96
C LYS A 343 -27.51 14.81 -21.82
N THR A 344 -26.31 14.71 -21.25
CA THR A 344 -25.49 15.88 -20.94
C THR A 344 -24.05 15.72 -21.42
N ILE A 345 -23.50 16.80 -21.97
CA ILE A 345 -22.09 16.94 -22.32
C ILE A 345 -21.52 18.09 -21.49
N GLY A 346 -20.51 17.82 -20.67
CA GLY A 346 -19.97 18.77 -19.70
C GLY A 346 -19.32 20.03 -20.28
N LYS A 347 -19.10 21.01 -19.41
CA LYS A 347 -18.38 22.26 -19.71
C LYS A 347 -16.98 21.95 -20.24
N CYS A 348 -16.55 22.65 -21.28
CA CYS A 348 -15.22 22.48 -21.87
C CYS A 348 -14.87 21.03 -22.29
N CYS A 349 -15.86 20.14 -22.47
CA CYS A 349 -15.63 18.70 -22.67
C CYS A 349 -14.61 18.38 -23.78
N PHE A 350 -14.70 19.04 -24.93
CA PHE A 350 -13.78 18.91 -26.06
C PHE A 350 -12.99 20.21 -26.30
N ASN A 351 -12.85 21.06 -25.28
CA ASN A 351 -12.11 22.31 -25.41
C ASN A 351 -10.67 22.04 -25.87
N GLU A 352 -10.14 22.89 -26.76
CA GLU A 352 -8.79 22.75 -27.33
C GLU A 352 -8.52 21.40 -28.06
N CYS A 353 -9.56 20.67 -28.48
CA CYS A 353 -9.42 19.57 -29.45
C CYS A 353 -9.23 20.12 -30.88
N TYR A 354 -8.08 20.72 -31.17
CA TYR A 354 -7.88 21.52 -32.38
C TYR A 354 -8.12 20.80 -33.71
N ASN A 355 -8.02 19.47 -33.75
CA ASN A 355 -8.28 18.66 -34.94
C ASN A 355 -9.76 18.24 -35.09
N LEU A 356 -10.61 18.50 -34.09
CA LEU A 356 -12.00 18.09 -34.11
C LEU A 356 -12.80 18.98 -35.06
N SER A 357 -12.98 18.53 -36.30
CA SER A 357 -13.60 19.34 -37.35
C SER A 357 -15.12 19.21 -37.40
N ASN A 358 -15.65 18.01 -37.13
CA ASN A 358 -17.07 17.71 -37.24
C ASN A 358 -17.56 16.85 -36.07
N VAL A 359 -18.73 17.17 -35.53
CA VAL A 359 -19.41 16.39 -34.49
C VAL A 359 -20.88 16.26 -34.82
N THR A 360 -21.39 15.03 -34.73
CA THR A 360 -22.84 14.76 -34.80
C THR A 360 -23.38 14.62 -33.37
N ILE A 361 -24.37 15.43 -33.02
CA ILE A 361 -25.04 15.45 -31.74
C ILE A 361 -26.46 14.88 -31.91
N PRO A 362 -26.84 13.82 -31.18
CA PRO A 362 -28.18 13.28 -31.24
C PRO A 362 -29.22 14.20 -30.57
N CYS A 363 -30.46 14.13 -31.03
CA CYS A 363 -31.61 14.84 -30.47
C CYS A 363 -31.87 14.54 -28.97
N SER A 364 -31.26 13.49 -28.41
CA SER A 364 -31.37 13.14 -27.00
C SER A 364 -30.67 14.11 -26.04
N VAL A 365 -29.72 14.91 -26.53
CA VAL A 365 -28.89 15.81 -25.73
C VAL A 365 -29.72 17.01 -25.27
N THR A 366 -29.88 17.17 -23.97
CA THR A 366 -30.66 18.26 -23.36
C THR A 366 -29.79 19.38 -22.81
N LEU A 367 -28.49 19.13 -22.59
CA LEU A 367 -27.55 20.11 -22.07
C LEU A 367 -26.16 19.95 -22.69
N ILE A 368 -25.64 21.03 -23.27
CA ILE A 368 -24.25 21.16 -23.72
C ILE A 368 -23.60 22.26 -22.87
N GLY A 369 -22.53 21.91 -22.15
CA GLY A 369 -21.82 22.84 -21.29
C GLY A 369 -21.09 23.95 -22.06
N ASN A 370 -20.81 25.04 -21.37
CA ASN A 370 -20.12 26.20 -21.96
C ASN A 370 -18.74 25.81 -22.52
N LYS A 371 -18.35 26.38 -23.67
CA LYS A 371 -17.08 26.12 -24.38
C LYS A 371 -16.83 24.64 -24.67
N CYS A 372 -17.88 23.83 -24.82
CA CYS A 372 -17.77 22.38 -25.01
C CYS A 372 -16.92 22.01 -26.24
N PHE A 373 -17.13 22.69 -27.37
CA PHE A 373 -16.41 22.42 -28.62
C PHE A 373 -15.48 23.59 -29.00
N PRO A 374 -14.38 23.32 -29.73
CA PRO A 374 -13.56 24.36 -30.34
C PRO A 374 -14.36 25.24 -31.32
N LEU A 375 -13.95 26.50 -31.49
CA LEU A 375 -14.64 27.46 -32.35
C LEU A 375 -14.74 27.04 -33.83
N LYS A 376 -13.83 26.18 -34.30
CA LYS A 376 -13.77 25.71 -35.70
C LYS A 376 -14.54 24.41 -35.95
N THR A 377 -15.18 23.84 -34.93
CA THR A 377 -15.89 22.57 -35.05
C THR A 377 -17.28 22.79 -35.63
N THR A 378 -17.58 22.12 -36.74
CA THR A 378 -18.93 22.08 -37.32
C THR A 378 -19.79 21.09 -36.54
N ILE A 379 -20.97 21.53 -36.11
CA ILE A 379 -21.91 20.72 -35.32
C ILE A 379 -23.11 20.37 -36.19
N HIS A 380 -23.39 19.08 -36.33
CA HIS A 380 -24.58 18.54 -36.99
C HIS A 380 -25.52 17.93 -35.95
N ILE A 381 -26.81 18.16 -36.10
CA ILE A 381 -27.83 17.53 -35.25
C ILE A 381 -28.40 16.33 -36.02
N SER A 382 -28.40 15.14 -35.41
CA SER A 382 -29.09 13.97 -35.97
C SER A 382 -30.44 13.80 -35.29
N TYR A 383 -31.50 13.71 -36.10
CA TYR A 383 -32.88 13.53 -35.67
C TYR A 383 -33.21 12.07 -35.36
#